data_AF-A0A8X7P2S3-F1
#
_entry.id   AF-A0A8X7P2S3-F1
#
_cell.length_a   1.000
_cell.length_b   1.000
_cell.length_c   1.000
_cell.angle_alpha   90.00
_cell.angle_beta   90.00
_cell.angle_gamma   90.00
#
_symmetry.space_group_name_H-M   'P 1'
#
loop_
_entity.id
_entity.type
_entity.pdbx_description
1 polymer ?
#
loop_
_entity_poly.entity_id
_entity_poly.type
_entity_poly.pdbx_seq_one_letter_code
_entity_poly.pdbx_strand_id
1 'polypeptide(L)'
;MDMETDQIYQIDVGNLLAFNPNHRFSSAPSSREELVKECVTEGTKLVQAIADTLFNLPSTETNDGPLVQLPPPTTKLPREKHIM
;
A
#
# COMPACT_ATOMS: atom_id res chain seq x y z
N MET A 1 -21.68 -2.76 11.05
CA MET A 1 -20.60 -3.20 11.96
C MET A 1 -19.33 -2.80 11.27
N ASP A 2 -18.96 -1.55 11.48
CA ASP A 2 -17.75 -0.97 10.93
C ASP A 2 -16.60 -1.61 11.70
N MET A 3 -15.96 -2.61 11.08
CA MET A 3 -14.77 -3.20 11.66
C MET A 3 -13.71 -2.12 11.64
N GLU A 4 -13.38 -1.60 12.82
CA GLU A 4 -12.09 -0.97 13.10
C GLU A 4 -11.00 -1.89 12.54
N THR A 5 -10.51 -1.55 11.36
CA THR A 5 -9.32 -2.13 10.75
C THR A 5 -8.13 -1.61 11.54
N ASP A 6 -8.00 -2.09 12.77
CA ASP A 6 -6.91 -1.74 13.67
C ASP A 6 -5.61 -2.27 13.04
N GLN A 7 -4.95 -1.39 12.27
CA GLN A 7 -3.60 -1.42 11.73
C GLN A 7 -3.01 -2.79 11.33
N ILE A 8 -3.73 -3.60 10.54
CA ILE A 8 -3.15 -4.83 9.97
C ILE A 8 -2.03 -4.48 8.97
N TYR A 9 -2.18 -3.36 8.23
CA TYR A 9 -1.26 -2.94 7.19
C TYR A 9 -0.53 -1.65 7.55
N GLN A 10 0.76 -1.63 7.26
CA GLN A 10 1.57 -0.41 7.24
C GLN A 10 1.41 0.23 5.87
N ILE A 11 0.86 1.44 5.82
CA ILE A 11 0.57 2.15 4.57
C ILE A 11 1.43 3.41 4.51
N ASP A 12 2.19 3.54 3.44
CA ASP A 12 2.95 4.73 3.07
C ASP A 12 2.37 5.30 1.77
N VAL A 13 1.25 6.03 1.89
CA VAL A 13 0.51 6.58 0.75
C VAL A 13 1.37 7.57 -0.05
N GLY A 14 2.34 8.24 0.58
CA GLY A 14 3.29 9.11 -0.12
C GLY A 14 4.12 8.37 -1.18
N ASN A 15 4.35 7.07 -0.99
CA ASN A 15 5.00 6.18 -1.98
C ASN A 15 3.99 5.21 -2.65
N LEU A 16 2.69 5.36 -2.42
CA LEU A 16 1.65 4.41 -2.83
C LEU A 16 2.00 2.96 -2.47
N LEU A 17 2.50 2.79 -1.24
CA LEU A 17 3.03 1.52 -0.74
C LEU A 17 2.20 1.02 0.43
N ALA A 18 1.97 -0.30 0.48
CA ALA A 18 1.39 -0.98 1.62
C ALA A 18 2.13 -2.28 1.90
N PHE A 19 2.23 -2.63 3.18
CA PHE A 19 2.94 -3.80 3.64
C PHE A 19 2.17 -4.47 4.78
N ASN A 20 2.04 -5.80 4.71
CA ASN A 20 1.50 -6.61 5.80
C ASN A 20 2.66 -7.28 6.57
N PRO A 21 3.05 -6.76 7.75
CA PRO A 21 4.15 -7.35 8.53
C PRO A 21 3.82 -8.75 9.06
N ASN A 22 2.53 -9.12 9.12
CA ASN A 22 2.05 -10.37 9.67
C ASN A 22 1.86 -11.46 8.60
N HIS A 23 1.90 -11.12 7.30
CA HIS A 23 1.74 -12.12 6.24
C HIS A 23 2.94 -13.05 6.19
N ARG A 24 2.70 -14.36 6.29
CA ARG A 24 3.69 -15.42 6.13
C ARG A 24 3.01 -16.58 5.40
N PHE A 25 3.75 -17.23 4.51
CA PHE A 25 3.31 -18.49 3.94
C PHE A 25 3.25 -19.55 5.05
N SER A 26 2.09 -20.16 5.25
CA SER A 26 1.85 -21.17 6.30
C SER A 26 2.71 -22.43 6.09
N SER A 27 2.98 -22.76 4.82
CA SER A 27 3.85 -23.86 4.40
C SER A 27 4.60 -23.49 3.13
N ALA A 28 5.58 -24.31 2.75
CA ALA A 28 6.18 -24.18 1.42
C ALA A 28 5.09 -24.39 0.35
N PRO A 29 5.00 -23.52 -0.66
CA PRO A 29 4.00 -23.66 -1.72
C PRO A 29 4.24 -24.96 -2.50
N SER A 30 3.17 -25.69 -2.79
CA SER A 30 3.26 -26.98 -3.50
C SER A 30 3.60 -26.80 -4.98
N SER A 31 3.28 -25.63 -5.55
CA SER A 31 3.60 -25.25 -6.92
C SER A 31 3.83 -23.74 -7.05
N ARG A 32 4.38 -23.32 -8.18
CA ARG A 32 4.54 -21.90 -8.52
C ARG A 32 3.18 -21.21 -8.64
N GLU A 33 2.19 -21.92 -9.18
CA GLU A 33 0.84 -21.40 -9.42
C GLU A 33 0.13 -21.09 -8.10
N GLU A 34 0.29 -21.93 -7.08
CA GLU A 34 -0.23 -21.69 -5.74
C GLU A 34 0.40 -20.45 -5.11
N LEU A 35 1.74 -20.34 -5.17
CA LEU A 35 2.48 -19.17 -4.68
C LEU A 35 2.00 -17.87 -5.35
N VAL A 36 1.85 -17.87 -6.68
CA VAL A 36 1.38 -16.71 -7.42
C VAL A 36 -0.05 -16.34 -6.99
N LYS A 37 -0.93 -17.34 -6.85
CA LYS A 37 -2.32 -17.10 -6.43
C LYS A 37 -2.40 -16.48 -5.04
N GLU A 38 -1.62 -16.95 -4.09
CA GLU A 38 -1.56 -16.40 -2.73
C GLU A 38 -1.01 -14.97 -2.73
N CYS A 39 0.10 -14.72 -3.42
CA CYS A 39 0.68 -13.38 -3.58
C CYS A 39 -0.31 -12.38 -4.21
N VAL A 40 -1.04 -12.78 -5.25
CA VAL A 40 -2.04 -11.93 -5.91
C VAL A 40 -3.22 -11.67 -4.96
N THR A 41 -3.63 -12.67 -4.17
CA THR A 41 -4.72 -12.54 -3.21
C THR A 41 -4.36 -11.52 -2.12
N GLU A 42 -3.17 -11.63 -1.53
CA GLU A 42 -2.70 -10.67 -0.53
C GLU A 42 -2.39 -9.30 -1.11
N GLY A 43 -1.80 -9.25 -2.31
CA GLY A 43 -1.56 -8.02 -3.04
C GLY A 43 -2.86 -7.25 -3.30
N THR A 44 -3.95 -7.94 -3.64
CA THR A 44 -5.26 -7.32 -3.82
C THR A 44 -5.75 -6.64 -2.53
N LYS A 45 -5.55 -7.28 -1.37
CA LYS A 45 -5.92 -6.68 -0.07
C LYS A 45 -5.09 -5.44 0.24
N LEU A 46 -3.79 -5.45 -0.07
CA LEU A 46 -2.90 -4.30 0.12
C LEU A 46 -3.27 -3.14 -0.80
N VAL A 47 -3.59 -3.43 -2.07
CA VAL A 47 -4.04 -2.42 -3.02
C VAL A 47 -5.37 -1.81 -2.58
N GLN A 48 -6.31 -2.62 -2.07
CA GLN A 48 -7.57 -2.09 -1.55
C GLN A 48 -7.32 -1.12 -0.40
N ALA A 49 -6.42 -1.43 0.53
CA ALA A 49 -6.09 -0.54 1.64
C ALA A 49 -5.47 0.80 1.18
N ILE A 50 -4.63 0.77 0.13
CA ILE A 50 -4.12 2.00 -0.51
C ILE A 50 -5.26 2.78 -1.12
N ALA A 51 -6.14 2.13 -1.88
CA ALA A 51 -7.28 2.75 -2.53
C ALA A 51 -8.23 3.41 -1.52
N ASP A 52 -8.61 2.68 -0.46
CA ASP A 52 -9.46 3.19 0.62
C ASP A 52 -8.85 4.45 1.25
N THR A 53 -7.53 4.48 1.45
CA THR A 53 -6.86 5.66 2.00
C THR A 53 -6.81 6.81 0.99
N LEU A 54 -6.48 6.52 -0.27
CA LEU A 54 -6.31 7.50 -1.35
C LEU A 54 -7.63 8.19 -1.71
N PHE A 55 -8.72 7.44 -1.84
CA PHE A 55 -10.03 7.97 -2.20
C PHE A 55 -10.73 8.73 -1.07
N ASN A 56 -10.23 8.61 0.17
CA ASN A 56 -10.67 9.42 1.30
C ASN A 56 -9.89 10.76 1.44
N LEU A 57 -8.85 10.99 0.62
CA LEU A 57 -8.15 12.27 0.60
C LEU A 57 -8.95 13.32 -0.18
N PRO A 58 -8.87 14.60 0.20
CA PRO A 58 -9.53 15.67 -0.55
C PRO A 58 -8.93 15.79 -1.95
N SER A 59 -9.79 15.74 -2.97
CA SER A 59 -9.43 16.04 -4.35
C SER A 59 -9.64 17.52 -4.68
N THR A 60 -8.82 18.03 -5.60
CA THR A 60 -8.93 19.37 -6.19
C THR A 60 -9.22 19.21 -7.67
N GLU A 61 -10.30 19.82 -8.15
CA GLU A 61 -10.60 19.85 -9.59
C GLU A 61 -9.56 20.69 -10.34
N THR A 62 -8.99 20.13 -11.40
CA THR A 62 -8.03 20.80 -12.26
C THR A 62 -8.41 20.60 -13.73
N ASN A 63 -7.70 21.26 -14.66
CA ASN A 63 -7.91 21.08 -16.10
C ASN A 63 -7.63 19.64 -16.56
N ASP A 64 -6.82 18.89 -15.81
CA ASP A 64 -6.46 17.49 -16.09
C ASP A 64 -7.38 16.49 -15.35
N GLY A 65 -8.39 16.99 -14.64
CA GLY A 65 -9.30 16.21 -13.80
C GLY A 65 -9.03 16.37 -12.29
N PRO A 66 -9.72 15.59 -11.44
CA PRO A 66 -9.55 15.64 -10.00
C PRO A 66 -8.18 15.10 -9.59
N LEU A 67 -7.38 15.92 -8.92
CA LEU A 67 -6.07 15.55 -8.39
C LEU A 67 -6.08 15.54 -6.87
N VAL A 68 -5.39 14.58 -6.28
CA VAL A 68 -5.22 14.44 -4.83
C VAL A 68 -3.80 14.84 -4.46
N GLN A 69 -3.66 15.64 -3.39
CA GLN A 69 -2.35 15.96 -2.82
C GLN A 69 -1.91 14.82 -1.88
N LEU A 70 -0.88 14.08 -2.26
CA LEU A 70 -0.34 13.02 -1.41
C LEU A 70 0.44 13.58 -0.22
N PRO A 71 0.41 12.92 0.95
CA PRO A 71 1.26 13.26 2.08
C PRO A 71 2.74 12.94 1.75
N PRO A 72 3.71 13.53 2.49
CA PRO A 72 5.11 13.18 2.34
C PRO A 72 5.37 11.67 2.57
N PRO A 73 6.27 11.04 1.81
CA PRO A 73 6.65 9.65 2.03
C PRO A 73 7.25 9.40 3.42
N THR A 74 6.90 8.27 4.03
CA THR A 74 7.38 7.88 5.37
C THR A 74 8.53 6.87 5.31
N THR A 75 8.64 6.11 4.22
CA THR A 75 9.77 5.18 4.02
C THR A 75 11.06 5.96 3.81
N LYS A 76 12.00 5.82 4.77
CA LYS A 76 13.31 6.47 4.69
C LYS A 76 14.18 5.79 3.63
N LEU A 77 14.38 6.48 2.51
CA LEU A 77 15.29 6.05 1.46
C LEU A 77 16.63 6.76 1.59
N PRO A 78 17.77 6.07 1.33
CA PRO A 78 19.06 6.72 1.31
C PRO A 78 19.11 7.75 0.18
N ARG A 79 19.69 8.91 0.46
CA ARG A 79 20.01 9.87 -0.60
C ARG A 79 21.09 9.29 -1.49
N GLU A 80 21.00 9.59 -2.78
CA GLU A 80 22.06 9.28 -3.74
C GLU A 80 23.36 10.01 -3.39
N LYS A 81 23.25 11.24 -2.86
CA LYS A 81 24.39 12.13 -2.58
C LYS A 81 24.34 12.70 -1.17
N HIS A 82 25.52 12.97 -0.61
CA HIS A 82 25.69 13.69 0.65
C HIS A 82 24.98 15.06 0.60
N ILE A 83 24.60 15.57 1.78
CA ILE A 83 24.12 16.95 1.93
C ILE A 83 25.37 17.80 2.08
N MET A 84 25.76 18.48 1.00
CA MET A 84 26.85 19.45 0.98
C MET A 84 26.57 20.64 1.91
#